data_AF-A0A7X4ADX2-F1
#
_entry.id   AF-A0A7X4ADX2-F1
#
_cell.length_a   1.000
_cell.length_b   1.000
_cell.length_c   1.000
_cell.angle_alpha   90.00
_cell.angle_beta   90.00
_cell.angle_gamma   90.00
#
_symmetry.space_group_name_H-M   'P 1'
#
loop_
_entity.id
_entity.type
_entity.pdbx_description
1 polymer ?
#
loop_
_entity_poly.entity_id
_entity_poly.type
_entity_poly.pdbx_seq_one_letter_code
_entity_poly.pdbx_strand_id
1 'polypeptide(L)'
;MNTKGFTLIELLIVLVIIGILSAIAIPQFSATREKAYFAAMKSDIRNLAAQQELYYATHYQYTSSLADLGFVSSEAVTVTPAASEAGWSATATHGALGEDRGCAIYYGSVSAPTIGSVSPEAEGQVVCTQ
;
A
#
# COMPACT_ATOMS: atom_id res chain seq x y z
N MET A 1 20.97 47.71 -27.17
CA MET A 1 20.29 46.67 -26.36
C MET A 1 21.16 46.36 -25.16
N ASN A 2 20.66 46.56 -23.93
CA ASN A 2 21.43 46.30 -22.73
C ASN A 2 21.22 44.84 -22.30
N THR A 3 22.09 43.94 -22.74
CA THR A 3 22.10 42.55 -22.29
C THR A 3 22.67 42.50 -20.88
N LYS A 4 21.80 42.57 -19.87
CA LYS A 4 22.18 42.25 -18.49
C LYS A 4 22.45 40.75 -18.43
N GLY A 5 23.72 40.36 -18.41
CA GLY A 5 24.13 38.99 -18.15
C GLY A 5 23.98 38.69 -16.66
N PHE A 6 23.41 37.51 -16.33
CA PHE A 6 23.47 36.95 -14.98
C PHE A 6 24.93 36.76 -14.56
N THR A 7 25.26 37.10 -13.31
CA THR A 7 26.60 36.84 -12.80
C THR A 7 26.75 35.35 -12.48
N LEU A 8 27.95 34.80 -12.69
CA LEU A 8 28.27 33.41 -12.31
C LEU A 8 28.06 33.16 -10.81
N ILE A 9 28.30 34.19 -9.98
CA ILE A 9 28.14 34.08 -8.52
C ILE A 9 26.67 34.02 -8.10
N GLU A 10 25.77 34.72 -8.81
CA GLU A 10 24.32 34.61 -8.56
C GLU A 10 23.81 33.19 -8.82
N LEU A 11 24.23 32.57 -9.93
CA LEU A 11 23.83 31.19 -10.21
C LEU A 11 24.45 30.19 -9.24
N LEU A 12 25.67 30.45 -8.76
CA LEU A 12 26.34 29.59 -7.79
C LEU A 12 25.60 29.56 -6.44
N ILE A 13 25.24 30.73 -5.90
CA ILE A 13 24.52 30.82 -4.61
C ILE A 13 23.15 30.15 -4.72
N VAL A 14 22.43 30.33 -5.83
CA VAL A 14 21.13 29.68 -6.06
C VAL A 14 21.28 28.17 -6.05
N LEU A 15 22.29 27.62 -6.73
CA LEU A 15 22.52 26.18 -6.79
C LEU A 15 22.84 25.58 -5.41
N VAL A 16 23.60 26.32 -4.59
CA VAL A 16 23.89 25.91 -3.20
C VAL A 16 22.61 25.84 -2.36
N ILE A 17 21.74 26.86 -2.45
CA ILE A 17 20.49 26.89 -1.69
C ILE A 17 19.54 25.77 -2.11
N ILE A 18 19.31 25.56 -3.41
CA ILE A 18 18.47 24.45 -3.89
C ILE A 18 19.07 23.09 -3.54
N GLY A 19 20.41 22.97 -3.51
CA GLY A 19 21.12 21.78 -3.08
C GLY A 19 20.79 21.42 -1.63
N ILE A 20 20.89 22.39 -0.71
CA ILE A 20 20.57 22.18 0.72
C ILE A 20 19.10 21.81 0.90
N LEU A 21 18.18 22.53 0.24
CA LEU A 21 16.74 22.26 0.35
C LEU A 21 16.39 20.88 -0.21
N SER A 22 16.96 20.50 -1.36
CA SER A 22 16.68 19.20 -2.00
C SER A 22 17.18 18.02 -1.16
N ALA A 23 18.33 18.17 -0.48
CA ALA A 23 18.90 17.13 0.37
C ALA A 23 17.97 16.73 1.53
N ILE A 24 17.18 17.68 2.05
CA ILE A 24 16.21 17.42 3.13
C ILE A 24 14.86 16.99 2.54
N ALA A 25 14.40 17.65 1.47
CA ALA A 25 13.07 17.44 0.93
C ALA A 25 12.88 16.06 0.28
N ILE A 26 13.88 15.57 -0.47
CA ILE A 26 13.80 14.30 -1.19
C ILE A 26 13.56 13.09 -0.26
N PRO A 27 14.37 12.85 0.79
CA PRO A 27 14.15 11.70 1.68
C PRO A 27 12.83 11.80 2.44
N GLN A 28 12.44 13.01 2.88
CA GLN A 28 11.16 13.22 3.57
C GLN A 28 9.97 12.90 2.66
N PHE A 29 10.01 13.35 1.41
CA PHE A 29 8.94 13.10 0.44
C PHE A 29 8.83 11.61 0.11
N SER A 30 9.96 10.92 -0.06
CA SER A 30 9.99 9.47 -0.30
C SER A 30 9.35 8.68 0.84
N ALA A 31 9.71 8.98 2.09
CA ALA A 31 9.13 8.33 3.27
C ALA A 31 7.62 8.62 3.42
N THR A 32 7.17 9.82 3.02
CA THR A 32 5.75 10.19 3.07
C THR A 32 4.94 9.44 2.01
N ARG A 33 5.47 9.29 0.80
CA ARG A 33 4.84 8.48 -0.26
C ARG A 33 4.72 7.03 0.15
N GLU A 34 5.77 6.46 0.73
CA GLU A 34 5.74 5.09 1.23
C GLU A 34 4.63 4.88 2.27
N LYS A 35 4.49 5.78 3.24
CA LYS A 35 3.38 5.73 4.21
C LYS A 35 2.01 5.82 3.53
N ALA A 36 1.88 6.63 2.47
CA ALA A 36 0.65 6.72 1.70
C ALA A 36 0.32 5.39 0.98
N TYR A 37 1.33 4.69 0.47
CA TYR A 37 1.15 3.37 -0.14
C TYR A 37 0.66 2.33 0.88
N PHE A 38 1.25 2.28 2.07
CA PHE A 38 0.73 1.43 3.15
C PHE A 38 -0.67 1.82 3.60
N ALA A 39 -1.01 3.12 3.61
CA ALA A 39 -2.36 3.57 3.93
C ALA A 39 -3.37 3.10 2.88
N ALA A 40 -3.03 3.18 1.59
CA ALA A 40 -3.85 2.68 0.50
C ALA A 40 -4.09 1.16 0.62
N MET A 41 -3.02 0.38 0.81
CA MET A 41 -3.13 -1.08 1.01
C MET A 41 -4.00 -1.44 2.22
N LYS A 42 -3.85 -0.73 3.35
CA LYS A 42 -4.70 -0.94 4.54
C LYS A 42 -6.16 -0.60 4.27
N SER A 43 -6.42 0.45 3.49
CA SER A 43 -7.79 0.83 3.11
C SER A 43 -8.42 -0.24 2.23
N ASP A 44 -7.70 -0.71 1.22
CA ASP A 44 -8.14 -1.75 0.30
C ASP A 44 -8.44 -3.07 1.02
N ILE A 45 -7.57 -3.49 1.95
CA ILE A 45 -7.81 -4.69 2.76
C ILE A 45 -9.08 -4.57 3.62
N ARG A 46 -9.31 -3.40 4.24
CA ARG A 46 -10.53 -3.19 5.05
C ARG A 46 -11.78 -3.16 4.18
N ASN A 47 -11.69 -2.57 2.99
CA ASN A 47 -12.78 -2.59 2.03
C ASN A 47 -13.06 -4.03 1.56
N LEU A 48 -12.02 -4.82 1.28
CA LEU A 48 -12.16 -6.22 0.93
C LEU A 48 -12.88 -6.99 2.04
N ALA A 49 -12.51 -6.76 3.30
CA ALA A 49 -13.18 -7.41 4.43
C ALA A 49 -14.69 -7.11 4.45
N ALA A 50 -15.08 -5.85 4.27
CA ALA A 50 -16.50 -5.50 4.20
C ALA A 50 -17.23 -6.19 3.05
N GLN A 51 -16.58 -6.34 1.88
CA GLN A 51 -17.18 -7.03 0.74
C GLN A 51 -17.27 -8.55 0.93
N GLN A 52 -16.28 -9.15 1.59
CA GLN A 52 -16.33 -10.57 1.96
C GLN A 52 -17.48 -10.87 2.92
N GLU A 53 -17.70 -10.03 3.94
CA GLU A 53 -18.84 -10.19 4.86
C GLU A 53 -20.18 -10.05 4.13
N LEU A 54 -20.29 -9.10 3.19
CA LEU A 54 -21.48 -8.91 2.37
C LEU A 54 -21.75 -10.12 1.47
N TYR A 55 -20.69 -10.68 0.86
CA TYR A 55 -20.79 -11.86 0.02
C TYR A 55 -21.20 -13.09 0.84
N TYR A 56 -20.59 -13.28 2.01
CA TYR A 56 -20.94 -14.36 2.93
C TYR A 56 -22.40 -14.28 3.40
N ALA A 57 -22.92 -13.07 3.66
CA ALA A 57 -24.32 -12.88 4.07
C ALA A 57 -25.35 -13.38 3.04
N THR A 58 -24.95 -13.51 1.77
CA THR A 58 -25.82 -13.95 0.67
C THR A 58 -25.51 -15.36 0.16
N HIS A 59 -24.25 -15.78 0.21
CA HIS A 59 -23.79 -17.05 -0.35
C HIS A 59 -23.39 -18.09 0.70
N TYR A 60 -23.32 -17.71 1.99
CA TYR A 60 -22.86 -18.56 3.10
C TYR A 60 -21.46 -19.16 2.91
N GLN A 61 -20.63 -18.52 2.10
CA GLN A 61 -19.24 -18.89 1.84
C GLN A 61 -18.46 -17.63 1.47
N TYR A 62 -17.15 -17.63 1.68
CA TYR A 62 -16.27 -16.58 1.17
C TYR A 62 -15.77 -16.93 -0.25
N THR A 63 -15.26 -15.94 -0.97
CA THR A 63 -14.74 -16.12 -2.34
C THR A 63 -13.36 -15.53 -2.51
N SER A 64 -12.52 -16.15 -3.34
CA SER A 64 -11.23 -15.59 -3.78
C SER A 64 -11.38 -14.79 -5.09
N SER A 65 -12.55 -14.79 -5.70
CA SER A 65 -12.82 -13.99 -6.90
C SER A 65 -13.10 -12.54 -6.51
N LEU A 66 -12.16 -11.64 -6.80
CA LEU A 66 -12.38 -10.20 -6.63
C LEU A 66 -13.52 -9.67 -7.52
N ALA A 67 -13.77 -10.32 -8.65
CA ALA A 67 -14.87 -9.95 -9.54
C ALA A 67 -16.23 -10.23 -8.91
N ASP A 68 -16.39 -11.34 -8.19
CA ASP A 68 -17.63 -11.71 -7.50
C ASP A 68 -17.93 -10.74 -6.34
N LEU A 69 -16.88 -10.19 -5.73
CA LEU A 69 -16.99 -9.16 -4.70
C LEU A 69 -17.32 -7.77 -5.28
N GLY A 70 -17.12 -7.56 -6.59
CA GLY A 70 -17.14 -6.22 -7.18
C GLY A 70 -16.01 -5.35 -6.62
N PHE A 71 -14.89 -5.97 -6.25
CA PHE A 71 -13.78 -5.28 -5.61
C PHE A 71 -12.92 -4.55 -6.63
N VAL A 72 -12.58 -3.30 -6.32
CA VAL A 72 -11.68 -2.47 -7.11
C VAL A 72 -10.53 -2.02 -6.23
N SER A 73 -9.32 -2.38 -6.62
CA SER A 73 -8.10 -1.94 -5.93
C SER A 73 -7.78 -0.48 -6.19
N SER A 74 -7.12 0.15 -5.22
CA SER A 74 -6.47 1.44 -5.39
C SER A 74 -5.34 1.37 -6.44
N GLU A 75 -4.92 2.52 -6.95
CA GLU A 75 -3.86 2.60 -7.97
C GLU A 75 -2.59 1.86 -7.52
N ALA A 76 -2.09 0.99 -8.40
CA ALA A 76 -0.89 0.18 -8.20
C ALA A 76 -0.90 -0.74 -6.95
N VAL A 77 -2.06 -0.95 -6.32
CA VAL A 77 -2.27 -1.97 -5.29
C VAL A 77 -2.73 -3.27 -5.94
N THR A 78 -2.07 -4.37 -5.62
CA THR A 78 -2.51 -5.72 -5.99
C THR A 78 -2.95 -6.45 -4.74
N VAL A 79 -4.20 -6.93 -4.73
CA VAL A 79 -4.76 -7.70 -3.62
C VAL A 79 -4.92 -9.15 -4.06
N THR A 80 -4.39 -10.08 -3.29
CA THR A 80 -4.42 -11.51 -3.59
C THR A 80 -5.19 -12.24 -2.49
N PRO A 81 -6.49 -12.48 -2.68
CA PRO A 81 -7.30 -13.20 -1.71
C PRO A 81 -7.13 -14.72 -1.84
N ALA A 82 -7.25 -15.41 -0.71
CA ALA A 82 -7.51 -16.84 -0.62
C ALA A 82 -8.77 -17.04 0.22
N ALA A 83 -9.62 -17.99 -0.17
CA ALA A 83 -10.89 -18.21 0.51
C ALA A 83 -11.20 -19.70 0.65
N SER A 84 -12.01 -20.00 1.65
CA SER A 84 -12.65 -21.28 1.93
C SER A 84 -14.09 -21.02 2.38
N GLU A 85 -14.87 -22.07 2.59
CA GLU A 85 -16.24 -21.93 3.10
C GLU A 85 -16.28 -21.21 4.48
N ALA A 86 -15.29 -21.44 5.33
CA ALA A 86 -15.28 -21.01 6.73
C ALA A 86 -14.19 -19.96 7.05
N GLY A 87 -13.65 -19.28 6.04
CA GLY A 87 -12.68 -18.21 6.25
C GLY A 87 -12.03 -17.71 4.96
N TRP A 88 -11.36 -16.57 5.06
CA TRP A 88 -10.62 -15.97 3.96
C TRP A 88 -9.40 -15.19 4.46
N SER A 89 -8.41 -15.03 3.61
CA SER A 89 -7.22 -14.25 3.87
C SER A 89 -6.85 -13.45 2.64
N ALA A 90 -6.07 -12.40 2.82
CA ALA A 90 -5.56 -11.63 1.70
C ALA A 90 -4.21 -11.02 2.01
N THR A 91 -3.40 -10.90 0.97
CA THR A 91 -2.23 -10.03 0.97
C THR A 91 -2.49 -8.85 0.03
N ALA A 92 -1.96 -7.68 0.36
CA ALA A 92 -1.94 -6.51 -0.50
C ALA A 92 -0.50 -6.02 -0.67
N THR A 93 -0.06 -5.87 -1.93
CA THR A 93 1.25 -5.30 -2.29
C THR A 93 1.05 -4.02 -3.10
N HIS A 94 2.06 -3.15 -3.11
CA HIS A 94 2.07 -1.95 -3.93
C HIS A 94 3.25 -2.00 -4.90
N GLY A 95 3.02 -1.74 -6.19
CA GLY A 95 4.03 -1.89 -7.25
C GLY A 95 5.32 -1.07 -7.05
N ALA A 96 5.27 -0.01 -6.23
CA ALA A 96 6.44 0.81 -5.89
C ALA A 96 7.28 0.30 -4.71
N LEU A 97 6.81 -0.69 -3.94
CA LEU A 97 7.46 -1.13 -2.68
C LEU A 97 8.18 -2.49 -2.80
N GLY A 98 8.05 -3.19 -3.92
CA GLY A 98 8.52 -4.57 -4.08
C GLY A 98 7.56 -5.60 -3.48
N GLU A 99 7.75 -6.88 -3.81
CA GLU A 99 6.78 -7.94 -3.47
C GLU A 99 6.81 -8.36 -1.99
N ASP A 100 7.95 -8.20 -1.31
CA ASP A 100 8.11 -8.51 0.11
C ASP A 100 7.54 -7.42 1.04
N ARG A 101 7.02 -6.33 0.47
CA ARG A 101 6.47 -5.21 1.22
C ARG A 101 4.98 -5.07 0.98
N GLY A 102 4.20 -5.26 2.03
CA GLY A 102 2.76 -5.18 1.91
C GLY A 102 2.04 -5.36 3.23
N CYS A 103 0.76 -5.67 3.11
CA CYS A 103 -0.14 -5.88 4.23
C CYS A 103 -0.83 -7.25 4.11
N ALA A 104 -1.19 -7.83 5.24
CA ALA A 104 -1.83 -9.14 5.35
C ALA A 104 -3.00 -9.08 6.34
N ILE A 105 -4.02 -9.90 6.08
CA ILE A 105 -5.17 -10.13 6.96
C ILE A 105 -5.65 -11.58 6.81
N TYR A 106 -6.31 -12.11 7.83
CA TYR A 106 -7.10 -13.33 7.73
C TYR A 106 -8.32 -13.29 8.66
N TYR A 107 -9.32 -14.09 8.33
CA TYR A 107 -10.54 -14.34 9.10
C TYR A 107 -10.92 -15.82 9.03
N GLY A 108 -11.37 -16.37 10.16
CA GLY A 108 -11.80 -17.75 10.24
C GLY A 108 -10.68 -18.77 10.00
N SER A 109 -11.07 -19.93 9.47
CA SER A 109 -10.24 -21.16 9.48
C SER A 109 -9.16 -21.25 8.39
N VAL A 110 -8.82 -20.16 7.72
CA VAL A 110 -7.70 -20.13 6.76
C VAL A 110 -6.38 -19.83 7.46
N SER A 111 -5.29 -20.32 6.89
CA SER A 111 -3.95 -19.99 7.37
C SER A 111 -3.66 -18.49 7.21
N ALA A 112 -3.13 -17.87 8.26
CA ALA A 112 -2.64 -16.51 8.22
C ALA A 112 -1.54 -16.37 7.14
N PRO A 113 -1.70 -15.45 6.17
CA PRO A 113 -0.72 -15.29 5.11
C PRO A 113 0.51 -14.53 5.64
N THR A 114 1.69 -14.94 5.17
CA THR A 114 2.95 -14.28 5.48
C THR A 114 3.37 -13.40 4.30
N ILE A 115 3.78 -12.16 4.60
CA ILE A 115 4.37 -11.24 3.62
C ILE A 115 5.65 -10.66 4.20
N GLY A 116 6.77 -10.84 3.50
CA GLY A 116 8.09 -10.56 4.05
C GLY A 116 8.28 -11.29 5.40
N SER A 117 8.53 -10.53 6.46
CA SER A 117 8.71 -11.05 7.83
C SER A 117 7.48 -10.91 8.73
N VAL A 118 6.29 -10.55 8.19
CA VAL A 118 5.09 -10.34 9.01
C VAL A 118 3.97 -11.31 8.65
N SER A 119 3.26 -11.77 9.67
CA SER A 119 2.02 -12.54 9.57
C SER A 119 1.05 -12.01 10.64
N PRO A 120 -0.26 -11.89 10.36
CA PRO A 120 -1.22 -11.56 11.41
C PRO A 120 -1.25 -12.64 12.50
N GLU A 121 -1.34 -12.20 13.76
CA GLU A 121 -1.36 -13.09 14.94
C GLU A 121 -2.78 -13.37 15.43
N ALA A 122 -3.72 -12.49 15.07
CA ALA A 122 -5.14 -12.60 15.39
C ALA A 122 -6.01 -12.32 14.17
N GLU A 123 -7.21 -12.90 14.16
CA GLU A 123 -8.21 -12.67 13.12
C GLU A 123 -8.60 -11.20 13.03
N GLY A 124 -8.76 -10.69 11.80
CA GLY A 124 -9.08 -9.29 11.52
C GLY A 124 -7.96 -8.28 11.80
N GLN A 125 -6.80 -8.74 12.29
CA GLN A 125 -5.63 -7.89 12.44
C GLN A 125 -4.98 -7.61 11.08
N VAL A 126 -4.98 -6.35 10.66
CA VAL A 126 -4.21 -5.91 9.48
C VAL A 126 -2.77 -5.65 9.90
N VAL A 127 -1.83 -6.46 9.43
CA VAL A 127 -0.39 -6.31 9.70
C VAL A 127 0.33 -5.92 8.41
N CYS A 128 1.30 -5.01 8.49
CA CYS A 128 2.10 -4.60 7.33
C CYS A 128 3.59 -4.52 7.66
N THR A 129 4.44 -4.73 6.65
CA THR A 129 5.91 -4.80 6.72
C THR A 129 6.59 -3.41 6.82
N GLN A 130 6.01 -2.48 7.58
CA GLN A 130 6.57 -1.12 7.72
C GLN A 130 7.87 -1.11 8.51
#